data_AF-A0A1M7SSX5-F1
#
_entry.id   AF-A0A1M7SSX5-F1
#
_cell.length_a   1.000
_cell.length_b   1.000
_cell.length_c   1.000
_cell.angle_alpha   90.00
_cell.angle_beta   90.00
_cell.angle_gamma   90.00
#
_symmetry.space_group_name_H-M   'P 1'
#
loop_
_entity.id
_entity.type
_entity.pdbx_description
1 polymer ?
#
loop_
_entity_poly.entity_id
_entity_poly.type
_entity_poly.pdbx_seq_one_letter_code
_entity_poly.pdbx_strand_id
1 'polypeptide(L)'
;MKIYFDKELQINDLMEYYGPCIVQIGSNLYVDLHSTNILNFLMLDSVREYTDTLFGRELKCIEYLHENQTNFVEFRDLTPLDEKSFENFKVANVIVKHVKMQKGYTSVPLLSVENTVYGMEISLSLNKQYMLAHTEYFSNKGFVHLLDFLIAWMLGQMMKGENIKIASSEPLMYKMDLSQISEEKALMLEEMFKNVNLKMVDVIDGLYDLMLRLLPNMENVSLIENRDFVVKMLLSGQPLSKFVQELRTIDELFNSIRI
;
A
#
# COMPACT_ATOMS: atom_id res chain seq x y z
N MET A 1 -21.58 24.31 -4.18
CA MET A 1 -20.38 23.43 -4.29
C MET A 1 -20.83 22.00 -4.07
N LYS A 2 -20.07 21.03 -4.58
CA LYS A 2 -20.42 19.61 -4.39
C LYS A 2 -19.19 18.80 -4.05
N ILE A 3 -19.37 17.74 -3.27
CA ILE A 3 -18.36 16.69 -3.12
C ILE A 3 -18.96 15.37 -3.59
N TYR A 4 -18.15 14.57 -4.25
CA TYR A 4 -18.49 13.23 -4.71
C TYR A 4 -17.51 12.23 -4.12
N PHE A 5 -18.00 11.09 -3.65
CA PHE A 5 -17.18 10.01 -3.12
C PHE A 5 -17.86 8.65 -3.29
N ASP A 6 -17.11 7.57 -3.09
CA ASP A 6 -17.63 6.22 -3.28
C ASP A 6 -18.81 5.92 -2.34
N LYS A 7 -19.84 5.26 -2.87
CA LYS A 7 -21.10 5.00 -2.14
C LYS A 7 -20.94 4.13 -0.90
N GLU A 8 -19.90 3.32 -0.84
CA GLU A 8 -19.59 2.45 0.30
C GLU A 8 -18.86 3.20 1.43
N LEU A 9 -18.44 4.44 1.17
CA LEU A 9 -17.86 5.33 2.16
C LEU A 9 -18.93 6.28 2.73
N GLN A 10 -18.67 6.73 3.95
CA GLN A 10 -19.32 7.84 4.61
C GLN A 10 -18.36 9.03 4.65
N ILE A 11 -18.88 10.24 4.84
CA ILE A 11 -18.02 11.44 4.89
C ILE A 11 -16.92 11.34 5.97
N ASN A 12 -17.22 10.70 7.10
CA ASN A 12 -16.24 10.46 8.16
C ASN A 12 -15.13 9.48 7.76
N ASP A 13 -15.44 8.51 6.87
CA ASP A 13 -14.42 7.58 6.38
C ASP A 13 -13.36 8.32 5.53
N LEU A 14 -13.76 9.39 4.84
CA LEU A 14 -12.83 10.21 4.05
C LEU A 14 -11.75 10.84 4.94
N MET A 15 -12.12 11.29 6.14
CA MET A 15 -11.20 11.82 7.14
C MET A 15 -10.38 10.73 7.82
N GLU A 16 -11.04 9.65 8.26
CA GLU A 16 -10.40 8.63 9.08
C GLU A 16 -9.39 7.77 8.31
N TYR A 17 -9.65 7.55 7.02
CA TYR A 17 -8.87 6.66 6.17
C TYR A 17 -8.18 7.38 5.00
N TYR A 18 -8.20 8.71 4.97
CA TYR A 18 -7.72 9.53 3.85
C TYR A 18 -8.37 9.12 2.53
N GLY A 19 -9.70 8.97 2.53
CA GLY A 19 -10.48 8.56 1.37
C GLY A 19 -10.41 9.58 0.25
N PRO A 20 -10.35 9.20 -1.05
CA PRO A 20 -10.37 10.17 -2.12
C PRO A 20 -11.78 10.75 -2.30
N CYS A 21 -11.87 12.00 -2.73
CA CYS A 21 -13.11 12.63 -3.15
C CYS A 21 -12.91 13.46 -4.42
N ILE A 22 -14.01 13.77 -5.10
CA ILE A 22 -14.05 14.71 -6.21
C ILE A 22 -14.79 15.95 -5.73
N VAL A 23 -14.18 17.10 -5.90
CA VAL A 23 -14.68 18.38 -5.44
C VAL A 23 -15.12 19.22 -6.63
N GLN A 24 -16.34 19.74 -6.59
CA GLN A 24 -16.84 20.72 -7.55
C GLN A 24 -16.82 22.13 -6.97
N ILE A 25 -16.00 23.00 -7.58
CA ILE A 25 -15.90 24.43 -7.25
C ILE A 25 -16.29 25.22 -8.51
N GLY A 26 -17.44 25.90 -8.45
CA GLY A 26 -18.03 26.53 -9.63
C GLY A 26 -18.38 25.49 -10.70
N SER A 27 -17.87 25.68 -11.91
CA SER A 27 -18.02 24.75 -13.04
C SER A 27 -16.95 23.66 -13.09
N ASN A 28 -15.93 23.73 -12.24
CA ASN A 28 -14.74 22.89 -12.36
C ASN A 28 -14.80 21.74 -11.36
N LEU A 29 -14.35 20.57 -11.81
CA LEU A 29 -14.23 19.35 -11.02
C LEU A 29 -12.75 19.04 -10.78
N TYR A 30 -12.44 18.66 -9.55
CA TYR A 30 -11.08 18.33 -9.13
C TYR A 30 -11.09 17.04 -8.31
N VAL A 31 -10.02 16.27 -8.39
CA VAL A 31 -9.76 15.10 -7.54
C VAL A 31 -8.89 15.54 -6.37
N ASP A 32 -9.34 15.20 -5.15
CA ASP A 32 -8.56 15.21 -3.92
C ASP A 32 -8.34 13.75 -3.52
N LEU A 33 -7.11 13.24 -3.65
CA LEU A 33 -6.82 11.83 -3.42
C LEU A 33 -6.83 11.43 -1.95
N HIS A 34 -6.72 12.40 -1.03
CA HIS A 34 -6.53 12.14 0.41
C HIS A 34 -7.54 12.86 1.29
N SER A 35 -8.56 13.49 0.69
CA SER A 35 -9.54 14.33 1.37
C SER A 35 -8.93 15.37 2.31
N THR A 36 -7.76 15.91 1.94
CA THR A 36 -7.12 16.99 2.72
C THR A 36 -8.00 18.23 2.82
N ASN A 37 -8.90 18.41 1.85
CA ASN A 37 -9.79 19.54 1.76
C ASN A 37 -11.16 19.28 2.37
N ILE A 38 -11.48 18.07 2.86
CA ILE A 38 -12.84 17.75 3.33
C ILE A 38 -13.24 18.56 4.58
N LEU A 39 -12.27 18.99 5.38
CA LEU A 39 -12.49 19.88 6.53
C LEU A 39 -13.20 21.18 6.14
N ASN A 40 -12.92 21.71 4.94
CA ASN A 40 -13.60 22.89 4.40
C ASN A 40 -15.11 22.66 4.21
N PHE A 41 -15.52 21.42 3.98
CA PHE A 41 -16.92 21.04 3.74
C PHE A 41 -17.66 20.66 5.01
N LEU A 42 -16.98 20.11 6.02
CA LEU A 42 -17.58 19.76 7.30
C LEU A 42 -18.12 20.98 8.07
N MET A 43 -17.62 22.18 7.77
CA MET A 43 -18.08 23.44 8.37
C MET A 43 -19.25 24.08 7.59
N LEU A 44 -19.71 23.46 6.51
CA LEU A 44 -20.79 23.97 5.69
C LEU A 44 -22.09 23.21 5.93
N ASP A 45 -23.21 23.93 5.91
CA ASP A 45 -24.53 23.32 5.86
C ASP A 45 -24.77 22.63 4.51
N SER A 46 -25.05 21.33 4.56
CA SER A 46 -25.46 20.55 3.39
C SER A 46 -26.88 20.90 2.97
N VAL A 47 -27.09 21.16 1.69
CA VAL A 47 -28.41 21.38 1.07
C VAL A 47 -29.10 20.05 0.81
N ARG A 48 -28.34 19.10 0.27
CA ARG A 48 -28.89 17.83 -0.22
C ARG A 48 -27.81 16.75 -0.28
N GLU A 49 -28.19 15.54 0.04
CA GLU A 49 -27.43 14.32 -0.22
C GLU A 49 -28.19 13.43 -1.21
N TYR A 50 -27.51 12.93 -2.23
CA TYR A 50 -28.10 12.07 -3.25
C TYR A 50 -27.02 11.26 -3.99
N THR A 51 -27.42 10.31 -4.85
CA THR A 51 -26.50 9.59 -5.73
C THR A 51 -26.47 10.27 -7.09
N ASP A 52 -25.27 10.49 -7.62
CA ASP A 52 -25.04 11.08 -8.94
C ASP A 52 -24.10 10.20 -9.76
N THR A 53 -24.12 10.32 -11.08
CA THR A 53 -23.23 9.55 -11.97
C THR A 53 -22.18 10.45 -12.59
N LEU A 54 -20.91 10.10 -12.39
CA LEU A 54 -19.77 10.84 -12.91
C LEU A 54 -18.80 9.86 -13.55
N PHE A 55 -18.43 10.11 -14.81
CA PHE A 55 -17.62 9.20 -15.63
C PHE A 55 -18.18 7.75 -15.65
N GLY A 56 -19.51 7.61 -15.67
CA GLY A 56 -20.19 6.30 -15.70
C GLY A 56 -20.18 5.54 -14.37
N ARG A 57 -19.69 6.14 -13.28
CA ARG A 57 -19.71 5.55 -11.93
C ARG A 57 -20.73 6.27 -11.05
N GLU A 58 -21.55 5.50 -10.33
CA GLU A 58 -22.43 6.03 -9.29
C GLU A 58 -21.64 6.42 -8.05
N LEU A 59 -21.77 7.67 -7.62
CA LEU A 59 -21.11 8.25 -6.45
C LEU A 59 -22.13 8.87 -5.52
N LYS A 60 -21.85 8.88 -4.22
CA LYS A 60 -22.56 9.76 -3.28
C LYS A 60 -22.17 11.19 -3.57
N CYS A 61 -23.13 12.09 -3.59
CA CYS A 61 -22.96 13.52 -3.79
C CYS A 61 -23.56 14.27 -2.60
N ILE A 62 -22.79 15.20 -2.03
CA ILE A 62 -23.29 16.16 -1.04
C ILE A 62 -23.16 17.55 -1.64
N GLU A 63 -24.27 18.27 -1.69
CA GLU A 63 -24.36 19.64 -2.21
C GLU A 63 -24.42 20.65 -1.08
N TYR A 64 -23.68 21.75 -1.22
CA TYR A 64 -23.52 22.80 -0.20
C TYR A 64 -23.88 24.18 -0.74
N LEU A 65 -24.41 25.03 0.14
CA LEU A 65 -24.75 26.42 -0.16
C LEU A 65 -23.51 27.22 -0.55
N HIS A 66 -23.63 27.99 -1.63
CA HIS A 66 -22.55 28.81 -2.16
C HIS A 66 -22.26 30.07 -1.32
N GLU A 67 -23.15 30.41 -0.39
CA GLU A 67 -23.08 31.65 0.41
C GLU A 67 -22.09 31.52 1.59
N ASN A 68 -21.74 30.30 1.99
CA ASN A 68 -20.90 29.99 3.16
C ASN A 68 -19.37 29.96 2.85
N GLN A 69 -18.94 30.43 1.67
CA GLN A 69 -17.55 30.28 1.20
C GLN A 69 -16.51 31.21 1.87
N THR A 70 -16.94 32.17 2.68
CA THR A 70 -16.08 33.24 3.20
C THR A 70 -14.99 32.77 4.17
N ASN A 71 -15.03 31.51 4.64
CA ASN A 71 -14.11 30.97 5.66
C ASN A 71 -13.33 29.70 5.23
N PHE A 72 -13.16 29.45 3.93
CA PHE A 72 -12.37 28.28 3.53
C PHE A 72 -10.90 28.40 3.92
N VAL A 73 -10.34 27.30 4.42
CA VAL A 73 -8.90 27.06 4.33
C VAL A 73 -8.55 26.90 2.86
N GLU A 74 -7.42 27.47 2.43
CA GLU A 74 -6.93 27.36 1.06
C GLU A 74 -6.98 25.90 0.57
N PHE A 75 -7.60 25.68 -0.59
CA PHE A 75 -7.64 24.34 -1.20
C PHE A 75 -6.22 23.94 -1.67
N ARG A 76 -5.78 22.74 -1.28
CA ARG A 76 -4.44 22.23 -1.60
C ARG A 76 -4.52 20.90 -2.33
N ASP A 77 -3.49 20.60 -3.12
CA ASP A 77 -3.28 19.31 -3.78
C ASP A 77 -4.46 18.80 -4.63
N LEU A 78 -5.27 19.74 -5.15
CA LEU A 78 -6.36 19.46 -6.08
C LEU A 78 -5.82 19.24 -7.50
N THR A 79 -6.17 18.11 -8.10
CA THR A 79 -5.84 17.82 -9.51
C THR A 79 -7.09 17.99 -10.36
N PRO A 80 -7.04 18.70 -11.52
CA PRO A 80 -8.18 18.78 -12.42
C PRO A 80 -8.68 17.39 -12.82
N LEU A 81 -10.01 17.23 -12.88
CA LEU A 81 -10.62 15.95 -13.24
C LEU A 81 -10.47 15.70 -14.76
N ASP A 82 -9.81 14.59 -15.07
CA ASP A 82 -9.62 13.99 -16.38
C ASP A 82 -9.68 12.45 -16.25
N GLU A 83 -9.46 11.72 -17.34
CA GLU A 83 -9.48 10.25 -17.30
C GLU A 83 -8.41 9.66 -16.37
N LYS A 84 -7.22 10.26 -16.33
CA LYS A 84 -6.09 9.72 -15.57
C LYS A 84 -6.24 9.95 -14.07
N SER A 85 -6.63 11.16 -13.67
CA SER A 85 -6.94 11.52 -12.30
C SER A 85 -8.18 10.77 -11.81
N PHE A 86 -9.17 10.51 -12.68
CA PHE A 86 -10.29 9.64 -12.34
C PHE A 86 -9.85 8.19 -12.12
N GLU A 87 -8.93 7.65 -12.93
CA GLU A 87 -8.35 6.33 -12.69
C GLU A 87 -7.65 6.26 -11.33
N ASN A 88 -6.86 7.28 -10.99
CA ASN A 88 -6.21 7.38 -9.68
C ASN A 88 -7.24 7.45 -8.54
N PHE A 89 -8.33 8.19 -8.71
CA PHE A 89 -9.45 8.21 -7.75
C PHE A 89 -10.02 6.81 -7.52
N LYS A 90 -10.22 6.01 -8.58
CA LYS A 90 -10.74 4.64 -8.45
C LYS A 90 -9.75 3.73 -7.72
N VAL A 91 -8.47 3.78 -8.08
CA VAL A 91 -7.40 3.03 -7.39
C VAL A 91 -7.36 3.40 -5.90
N ALA A 92 -7.37 4.68 -5.57
CA ALA A 92 -7.35 5.16 -4.18
C ALA A 92 -8.57 4.67 -3.40
N ASN A 93 -9.75 4.60 -4.02
CA ASN A 93 -10.94 4.04 -3.39
C ASN A 93 -10.77 2.56 -3.02
N VAL A 94 -10.15 1.76 -3.88
CA VAL A 94 -9.88 0.34 -3.58
C VAL A 94 -9.00 0.23 -2.33
N ILE A 95 -7.92 1.01 -2.26
CA ILE A 95 -7.02 1.00 -1.11
C ILE A 95 -7.72 1.45 0.16
N VAL A 96 -8.47 2.55 0.11
CA VAL A 96 -9.17 3.09 1.29
C VAL A 96 -10.17 2.08 1.85
N LYS A 97 -10.91 1.39 0.97
CA LYS A 97 -11.80 0.30 1.39
C LYS A 97 -11.03 -0.83 2.05
N HIS A 98 -9.86 -1.20 1.53
CA HIS A 98 -9.00 -2.19 2.14
C HIS A 98 -8.54 -1.79 3.55
N VAL A 99 -8.02 -0.56 3.70
CA VAL A 99 -7.57 -0.03 4.99
C VAL A 99 -8.73 0.03 5.99
N LYS A 100 -9.92 0.42 5.55
CA LYS A 100 -11.14 0.39 6.38
C LYS A 100 -11.50 -1.03 6.82
N MET A 101 -11.47 -2.01 5.91
CA MET A 101 -11.75 -3.41 6.24
C MET A 101 -10.72 -4.02 7.20
N GLN A 102 -9.44 -3.61 7.12
CA GLN A 102 -8.39 -4.09 8.02
C GLN A 102 -8.71 -3.86 9.50
N LYS A 103 -9.40 -2.76 9.85
CA LYS A 103 -9.81 -2.49 11.24
C LYS A 103 -10.93 -3.41 11.74
N GLY A 104 -11.65 -4.07 10.83
CA GLY A 104 -12.77 -4.97 11.13
C GLY A 104 -12.41 -6.45 11.08
N TYR A 105 -11.15 -6.82 10.86
CA TYR A 105 -10.76 -8.23 10.81
C TYR A 105 -10.92 -8.92 12.17
N THR A 106 -11.43 -10.15 12.14
CA THR A 106 -11.61 -11.00 13.32
C THR A 106 -10.28 -11.51 13.86
N SER A 107 -9.28 -11.69 13.00
CA SER A 107 -7.89 -12.00 13.35
C SER A 107 -6.98 -10.83 13.00
N VAL A 108 -5.96 -10.61 13.83
CA VAL A 108 -4.97 -9.56 13.58
C VAL A 108 -4.08 -10.00 12.42
N PRO A 109 -4.04 -9.28 11.28
CA PRO A 109 -3.18 -9.64 10.16
C PRO A 109 -1.70 -9.39 10.49
N LEU A 110 -0.78 -10.12 9.84
CA LEU A 110 0.67 -9.88 9.99
C LEU A 110 1.08 -8.52 9.42
N LEU A 111 0.58 -8.18 8.23
CA LEU A 111 0.88 -6.96 7.50
C LEU A 111 -0.33 -6.02 7.48
N SER A 112 -0.07 -4.74 7.71
CA SER A 112 -1.01 -3.65 7.51
C SER A 112 -0.66 -2.85 6.26
N VAL A 113 -1.68 -2.53 5.47
CA VAL A 113 -1.61 -1.47 4.44
C VAL A 113 -2.11 -0.17 5.05
N GLU A 114 -1.44 0.92 4.74
CA GLU A 114 -1.80 2.29 5.12
C GLU A 114 -1.64 3.22 3.91
N ASN A 115 -2.55 4.19 3.77
CA ASN A 115 -2.36 5.29 2.82
C ASN A 115 -1.22 6.19 3.31
N THR A 116 -0.37 6.64 2.39
CA THR A 116 0.53 7.76 2.68
C THR A 116 -0.15 9.06 2.27
N VAL A 117 0.29 10.17 2.83
CA VAL A 117 -0.17 11.51 2.42
C VAL A 117 0.37 11.95 1.05
N TYR A 118 1.19 11.12 0.39
CA TYR A 118 1.91 11.48 -0.83
C TYR A 118 1.32 10.77 -2.05
N GLY A 119 0.44 11.47 -2.77
CA GLY A 119 -0.04 11.02 -4.08
C GLY A 119 -0.69 9.64 -4.04
N MET A 120 -0.26 8.70 -4.89
CA MET A 120 -0.80 7.34 -4.95
C MET A 120 0.11 6.31 -4.24
N GLU A 121 0.92 6.76 -3.27
CA GLU A 121 1.82 5.89 -2.52
C GLU A 121 1.09 5.25 -1.32
N ILE A 122 1.29 3.94 -1.16
CA ILE A 122 0.84 3.18 0.03
C ILE A 122 2.04 2.64 0.79
N SER A 123 1.87 2.47 2.11
CA SER A 123 2.81 1.80 2.99
C SER A 123 2.29 0.42 3.35
N LEU A 124 3.13 -0.60 3.23
CA LEU A 124 2.92 -1.95 3.73
C LEU A 124 3.94 -2.20 4.83
N SER A 125 3.46 -2.49 6.04
CA SER A 125 4.32 -2.70 7.20
C SER A 125 3.79 -3.80 8.11
N LEU A 126 4.56 -4.21 9.11
CA LEU A 126 4.04 -5.11 10.15
C LEU A 126 2.91 -4.44 10.93
N ASN A 127 1.85 -5.19 11.16
CA ASN A 127 0.78 -4.76 12.03
C ASN A 127 1.30 -4.68 13.48
N LYS A 128 1.19 -3.50 14.08
CA LYS A 128 1.65 -3.25 15.46
C LYS A 128 1.02 -4.18 16.50
N GLN A 129 -0.27 -4.50 16.37
CA GLN A 129 -0.93 -5.41 17.31
C GLN A 129 -0.39 -6.83 17.15
N TYR A 130 -0.09 -7.26 15.92
CA TYR A 130 0.51 -8.56 15.65
C TYR A 130 1.91 -8.67 16.27
N MET A 131 2.71 -7.61 16.10
CA MET A 131 4.04 -7.52 16.71
C MET A 131 4.01 -7.63 18.22
N LEU A 132 3.09 -6.92 18.86
CA LEU A 132 2.93 -6.95 20.33
C LEU A 132 2.44 -8.31 20.84
N ALA A 133 1.63 -9.02 20.05
CA ALA A 133 1.18 -10.37 20.40
C ALA A 133 2.31 -11.41 20.26
N HIS A 134 3.28 -11.19 19.37
CA HIS A 134 4.35 -12.16 19.06
C HIS A 134 5.75 -11.56 19.24
N THR A 135 5.98 -10.86 20.37
CA THR A 135 7.24 -10.15 20.65
C THR A 135 8.48 -11.03 20.57
N GLU A 136 8.36 -12.33 20.88
CA GLU A 136 9.45 -13.29 20.77
C GLU A 136 10.06 -13.30 19.35
N TYR A 137 9.21 -13.40 18.32
CA TYR A 137 9.64 -13.46 16.92
C TYR A 137 10.41 -12.21 16.51
N PHE A 138 9.87 -11.05 16.85
CA PHE A 138 10.42 -9.76 16.44
C PHE A 138 11.58 -9.28 17.31
N SER A 139 11.88 -9.98 18.41
CA SER A 139 13.10 -9.78 19.20
C SER A 139 14.33 -10.44 18.57
N ASN A 140 14.13 -11.43 17.70
CA ASN A 140 15.19 -12.13 16.98
C ASN A 140 15.50 -11.41 15.65
N LYS A 141 16.69 -10.81 15.52
CA LYS A 141 17.05 -10.03 14.32
C LYS A 141 17.16 -10.91 13.08
N GLY A 142 17.72 -12.12 13.23
CA GLY A 142 17.82 -13.09 12.14
C GLY A 142 16.45 -13.43 11.55
N PHE A 143 15.43 -13.58 12.40
CA PHE A 143 14.07 -13.85 11.96
C PHE A 143 13.44 -12.67 11.23
N VAL A 144 13.60 -11.47 11.77
CA VAL A 144 13.13 -10.22 11.13
C VAL A 144 13.67 -10.10 9.71
N HIS A 145 14.97 -10.38 9.49
CA HIS A 145 15.57 -10.33 8.16
C HIS A 145 15.09 -11.45 7.23
N LEU A 146 14.91 -12.67 7.74
CA LEU A 146 14.35 -13.77 6.96
C LEU A 146 12.93 -13.45 6.49
N LEU A 147 12.10 -12.94 7.41
CA LEU A 147 10.73 -12.53 7.12
C LEU A 147 10.70 -11.39 6.10
N ASP A 148 11.64 -10.45 6.21
CA ASP A 148 11.80 -9.32 5.29
C ASP A 148 12.15 -9.80 3.89
N PHE A 149 13.11 -10.72 3.74
CA PHE A 149 13.41 -11.31 2.45
C PHE A 149 12.24 -12.11 1.88
N LEU A 150 11.51 -12.85 2.71
CA LEU A 150 10.34 -13.60 2.26
C LEU A 150 9.26 -12.66 1.71
N ILE A 151 8.94 -11.58 2.43
CA ILE A 151 7.95 -10.59 1.97
C ILE A 151 8.43 -9.87 0.71
N ALA A 152 9.69 -9.41 0.66
CA ALA A 152 10.26 -8.81 -0.54
C ALA A 152 10.17 -9.73 -1.75
N TRP A 153 10.46 -11.02 -1.58
CA TRP A 153 10.34 -12.01 -2.64
C TRP A 153 8.89 -12.19 -3.10
N MET A 154 7.94 -12.32 -2.16
CA MET A 154 6.52 -12.45 -2.48
C MET A 154 6.02 -11.24 -3.27
N LEU A 155 6.32 -10.03 -2.80
CA LEU A 155 5.98 -8.78 -3.49
C LEU A 155 6.60 -8.75 -4.89
N GLY A 156 7.89 -9.07 -5.03
CA GLY A 156 8.55 -9.11 -6.34
C GLY A 156 7.90 -10.09 -7.31
N GLN A 157 7.56 -11.30 -6.87
CA GLN A 157 6.85 -12.28 -7.71
C GLN A 157 5.47 -11.76 -8.15
N MET A 158 4.78 -11.07 -7.25
CA MET A 158 3.42 -10.57 -7.48
C MET A 158 3.38 -9.36 -8.42
N MET A 159 4.38 -8.50 -8.36
CA MET A 159 4.48 -7.29 -9.19
C MET A 159 5.21 -7.51 -10.51
N LYS A 160 5.58 -8.76 -10.81
CA LYS A 160 6.34 -9.09 -12.00
C LYS A 160 5.58 -8.69 -13.26
N GLY A 161 6.17 -7.79 -14.05
CA GLY A 161 5.59 -7.28 -15.29
C GLY A 161 4.70 -6.05 -15.10
N GLU A 162 4.53 -5.58 -13.86
CA GLU A 162 3.73 -4.41 -13.55
C GLU A 162 4.61 -3.17 -13.39
N ASN A 163 4.07 -2.00 -13.72
CA ASN A 163 4.75 -0.72 -13.51
C ASN A 163 4.53 -0.17 -12.09
N ILE A 164 4.79 -1.02 -11.09
CA ILE A 164 4.68 -0.65 -9.67
C ILE A 164 6.09 -0.53 -9.12
N LYS A 165 6.44 0.66 -8.64
CA LYS A 165 7.73 0.88 -7.98
C LYS A 165 7.58 0.53 -6.50
N ILE A 166 8.43 -0.38 -6.04
CA ILE A 166 8.52 -0.73 -4.62
C ILE A 166 9.87 -0.28 -4.08
N ALA A 167 9.83 0.43 -2.96
CA ALA A 167 11.01 0.82 -2.20
C ALA A 167 10.89 0.31 -0.76
N SER A 168 12.03 0.01 -0.14
CA SER A 168 12.09 -0.36 1.27
C SER A 168 13.36 0.20 1.88
N SER A 169 13.20 1.20 2.76
CA SER A 169 14.31 1.83 3.50
C SER A 169 14.56 1.18 4.85
N GLU A 170 13.58 0.41 5.36
CA GLU A 170 13.63 -0.23 6.67
C GLU A 170 13.10 -1.68 6.56
N PRO A 171 13.60 -2.62 7.39
CA PRO A 171 13.08 -3.98 7.42
C PRO A 171 11.58 -4.00 7.64
N LEU A 172 10.89 -4.84 6.85
CA LEU A 172 9.45 -5.06 6.94
C LEU A 172 8.60 -3.81 6.71
N MET A 173 9.15 -2.77 6.10
CA MET A 173 8.42 -1.59 5.64
C MET A 173 8.66 -1.38 4.14
N TYR A 174 7.57 -1.34 3.39
CA TYR A 174 7.58 -1.22 1.93
C TYR A 174 6.67 -0.08 1.49
N LYS A 175 7.17 0.76 0.60
CA LYS A 175 6.42 1.82 -0.06
C LYS A 175 6.15 1.41 -1.50
N MET A 176 4.91 1.55 -1.93
CA MET A 176 4.48 1.17 -3.28
C MET A 176 3.80 2.35 -3.97
N ASP A 177 4.30 2.75 -5.14
CA ASP A 177 3.69 3.76 -5.98
C ASP A 177 2.66 3.14 -6.93
N LEU A 178 1.39 3.48 -6.71
CA LEU A 178 0.25 2.97 -7.49
C LEU A 178 -0.21 3.96 -8.57
N SER A 179 0.55 5.02 -8.85
CA SER A 179 0.14 6.07 -9.82
C SER A 179 0.03 5.57 -11.26
N GLN A 180 0.57 4.39 -11.58
CA GLN A 180 0.63 3.84 -12.93
C GLN A 180 -0.22 2.58 -13.13
N ILE A 181 -1.09 2.23 -12.18
CA ILE A 181 -1.94 1.04 -12.28
C ILE A 181 -3.40 1.38 -12.52
N SER A 182 -4.17 0.39 -12.97
CA SER A 182 -5.62 0.46 -13.10
C SER A 182 -6.33 0.02 -11.82
N GLU A 183 -7.61 0.36 -11.71
CA GLU A 183 -8.51 -0.12 -10.67
C GLU A 183 -8.57 -1.65 -10.61
N GLU A 184 -8.66 -2.32 -11.76
CA GLU A 184 -8.64 -3.79 -11.85
C GLU A 184 -7.38 -4.35 -11.18
N LYS A 185 -6.22 -3.76 -11.47
CA LYS A 185 -4.98 -4.17 -10.85
C LYS A 185 -4.96 -3.89 -9.35
N ALA A 186 -5.50 -2.75 -8.92
CA ALA A 186 -5.63 -2.42 -7.50
C ALA A 186 -6.48 -3.45 -6.74
N LEU A 187 -7.58 -3.93 -7.33
CA LEU A 187 -8.41 -4.99 -6.76
C LEU A 187 -7.65 -6.32 -6.65
N MET A 188 -6.84 -6.66 -7.67
CA MET A 188 -5.95 -7.83 -7.58
C MET A 188 -4.93 -7.70 -6.44
N LEU A 189 -4.36 -6.49 -6.24
CA LEU A 189 -3.45 -6.23 -5.13
C LEU A 189 -4.13 -6.36 -3.77
N GLU A 190 -5.38 -5.89 -3.67
CA GLU A 190 -6.18 -6.02 -2.45
C GLU A 190 -6.37 -7.50 -2.06
N GLU A 191 -6.83 -8.33 -3.00
CA GLU A 191 -7.04 -9.76 -2.79
C GLU A 191 -5.72 -10.46 -2.43
N MET A 192 -4.63 -10.03 -3.06
CA MET A 192 -3.29 -10.51 -2.77
C MET A 192 -2.86 -10.18 -1.34
N PHE A 193 -3.03 -8.95 -0.85
CA PHE A 193 -2.69 -8.61 0.53
C PHE A 193 -3.46 -9.46 1.54
N LYS A 194 -4.74 -9.77 1.26
CA LYS A 194 -5.53 -10.71 2.07
C LYS A 194 -4.91 -12.11 2.05
N ASN A 195 -4.58 -12.62 0.87
CA ASN A 195 -4.00 -13.95 0.70
C ASN A 195 -2.61 -14.11 1.34
N VAL A 196 -1.77 -13.07 1.25
CA VAL A 196 -0.46 -13.03 1.93
C VAL A 196 -0.67 -13.12 3.43
N ASN A 197 -1.55 -12.28 3.99
CA ASN A 197 -1.82 -12.28 5.42
C ASN A 197 -2.33 -13.64 5.91
N LEU A 198 -3.29 -14.25 5.20
CA LEU A 198 -3.80 -15.58 5.55
C LEU A 198 -2.68 -16.63 5.57
N LYS A 199 -1.90 -16.72 4.49
CA LYS A 199 -0.82 -17.71 4.38
C LYS A 199 0.28 -17.49 5.40
N MET A 200 0.66 -16.24 5.63
CA MET A 200 1.77 -15.90 6.50
C MET A 200 1.45 -16.18 7.97
N VAL A 201 0.24 -15.83 8.43
CA VAL A 201 -0.19 -16.13 9.80
C VAL A 201 -0.16 -17.64 10.08
N ASP A 202 -0.53 -18.47 9.10
CA ASP A 202 -0.55 -19.93 9.27
C ASP A 202 0.85 -20.57 9.32
N VAL A 203 1.88 -19.93 8.74
CA VAL A 203 3.22 -20.54 8.58
C VAL A 203 4.31 -19.88 9.40
N ILE A 204 4.05 -18.72 10.01
CA ILE A 204 5.09 -17.92 10.66
C ILE A 204 5.73 -18.64 11.85
N ASP A 205 4.94 -19.36 12.64
CA ASP A 205 5.42 -20.15 13.78
C ASP A 205 6.38 -21.24 13.29
N GLY A 206 5.99 -21.94 12.22
CA GLY A 206 6.81 -22.96 11.58
C GLY A 206 8.09 -22.38 10.95
N LEU A 207 8.02 -21.17 10.39
CA LEU A 207 9.17 -20.46 9.85
C LEU A 207 10.16 -20.07 10.95
N TYR A 208 9.67 -19.58 12.09
CA TYR A 208 10.50 -19.23 13.24
C TYR A 208 11.21 -20.45 13.81
N ASP A 209 10.48 -21.55 14.02
CA ASP A 209 11.01 -22.84 14.44
C ASP A 209 12.07 -23.37 13.48
N LEU A 210 11.82 -23.29 12.17
CA LEU A 210 12.75 -23.74 11.14
C LEU A 210 14.03 -22.91 11.16
N MET A 211 13.91 -21.59 11.31
CA MET A 211 15.07 -20.70 11.39
C MET A 211 15.93 -21.03 12.62
N LEU A 212 15.32 -21.22 13.80
CA LEU A 212 16.06 -21.60 15.01
C LEU A 212 16.87 -22.90 14.83
N ARG A 213 16.37 -23.84 14.02
CA ARG A 213 17.04 -25.12 13.75
C ARG A 213 18.12 -25.03 12.67
N LEU A 214 17.82 -24.39 11.54
CA LEU A 214 18.69 -24.40 10.35
C LEU A 214 19.74 -23.30 10.38
N LEU A 215 19.47 -22.22 11.10
CA LEU A 215 20.21 -20.99 11.00
C LEU A 215 20.40 -20.31 12.38
N PRO A 216 20.97 -21.03 13.37
CA PRO A 216 21.10 -20.52 14.74
C PRO A 216 21.95 -19.24 14.85
N ASN A 217 22.77 -18.94 13.82
CA ASN A 217 23.65 -17.78 13.75
C ASN A 217 23.32 -16.82 12.57
N MET A 218 22.05 -16.75 12.15
CA MET A 218 21.66 -15.91 11.00
C MET A 218 22.09 -14.45 11.13
N GLU A 219 22.19 -13.93 12.34
CA GLU A 219 22.64 -12.55 12.61
C GLU A 219 24.04 -12.23 12.07
N ASN A 220 24.87 -13.24 11.81
CA ASN A 220 26.23 -13.09 11.27
C ASN A 220 26.33 -13.35 9.75
N VAL A 221 25.20 -13.45 9.05
CA VAL A 221 25.18 -13.74 7.62
C VAL A 221 25.37 -12.44 6.83
N SER A 222 26.36 -12.39 5.94
CA SER A 222 26.68 -11.22 5.10
C SER A 222 25.51 -10.70 4.26
N LEU A 223 24.48 -11.53 4.02
CA LEU A 223 23.23 -11.13 3.38
C LEU A 223 22.48 -10.07 4.19
N ILE A 224 22.57 -10.09 5.53
CA ILE A 224 21.95 -9.08 6.40
C ILE A 224 22.67 -7.74 6.26
N GLU A 225 23.99 -7.73 6.22
CA GLU A 225 24.78 -6.51 6.00
C GLU A 225 24.50 -5.88 4.62
N ASN A 226 24.12 -6.70 3.65
CA ASN A 226 23.79 -6.28 2.29
C ASN A 226 22.28 -6.27 2.01
N ARG A 227 21.46 -6.10 3.06
CA ARG A 227 19.99 -6.17 2.99
C ARG A 227 19.40 -5.38 1.82
N ASP A 228 19.80 -4.13 1.63
CA ASP A 228 19.24 -3.26 0.58
C ASP A 228 19.46 -3.82 -0.82
N PHE A 229 20.62 -4.44 -1.07
CA PHE A 229 20.89 -5.10 -2.34
C PHE A 229 20.03 -6.36 -2.50
N VAL A 230 19.95 -7.19 -1.46
CA VAL A 230 19.17 -8.43 -1.47
C VAL A 230 17.68 -8.12 -1.69
N VAL A 231 17.11 -7.17 -0.95
CA VAL A 231 15.70 -6.76 -1.08
C VAL A 231 15.41 -6.21 -2.47
N LYS A 232 16.27 -5.34 -3.02
CA LYS A 232 16.11 -4.86 -4.41
C LYS A 232 16.11 -6.00 -5.42
N MET A 233 16.99 -6.99 -5.26
CA MET A 233 17.05 -8.17 -6.12
C MET A 233 15.76 -9.00 -5.99
N LEU A 234 15.27 -9.25 -4.77
CA LEU A 234 14.05 -10.02 -4.55
C LEU A 234 12.80 -9.31 -5.10
N LEU A 235 12.72 -7.99 -4.93
CA LEU A 235 11.66 -7.15 -5.48
C LEU A 235 11.63 -7.11 -7.02
N SER A 236 12.72 -7.50 -7.69
CA SER A 236 12.73 -7.60 -9.16
C SER A 236 11.82 -8.72 -9.71
N GLY A 237 11.36 -9.63 -8.86
CA GLY A 237 10.52 -10.75 -9.26
C GLY A 237 11.24 -11.82 -10.08
N GLN A 238 12.57 -11.75 -10.19
CA GLN A 238 13.34 -12.82 -10.83
C GLN A 238 13.42 -14.06 -9.92
N PRO A 239 13.39 -15.27 -10.50
CA PRO A 239 13.58 -16.50 -9.71
C PRO A 239 14.95 -16.51 -9.04
N LEU A 240 14.99 -16.72 -7.72
CA LEU A 240 16.25 -16.77 -6.96
C LEU A 240 17.20 -17.84 -7.50
N SER A 241 16.66 -18.98 -7.96
CA SER A 241 17.44 -20.06 -8.57
C SER A 241 18.23 -19.60 -9.81
N LYS A 242 17.62 -18.76 -10.64
CA LYS A 242 18.26 -18.20 -11.84
C LYS A 242 19.42 -17.29 -11.44
N PHE A 243 19.19 -16.40 -10.48
CA PHE A 243 20.22 -15.50 -9.97
C PHE A 243 21.40 -16.26 -9.35
N VAL A 244 21.13 -17.29 -8.54
CA VAL A 244 22.16 -18.17 -7.97
C VAL A 244 22.96 -18.88 -9.05
N GLN A 245 22.31 -19.36 -10.11
CA GLN A 245 22.99 -20.02 -11.22
C GLN A 245 23.89 -19.05 -11.99
N GLU A 246 23.42 -17.84 -12.26
CA GLU A 246 24.21 -16.79 -12.92
C GLU A 246 25.44 -16.39 -12.08
N LEU A 247 25.27 -16.17 -10.77
CA LEU A 247 26.38 -15.89 -9.86
C LEU A 247 27.41 -17.02 -9.80
N ARG A 248 26.96 -18.29 -9.76
CA ARG A 248 27.88 -19.45 -9.82
C ARG A 248 28.67 -19.50 -11.11
N THR A 249 28.01 -19.21 -12.24
CA THR A 249 28.69 -19.19 -13.54
C THR A 249 29.76 -18.10 -13.59
N ILE A 250 29.49 -16.92 -13.02
CA ILE A 250 30.45 -15.81 -12.91
C ILE A 250 31.63 -16.20 -12.01
N ASP A 251 31.36 -16.82 -10.86
CA ASP A 251 32.41 -17.28 -9.92
C ASP A 251 33.31 -18.34 -10.57
N GLU A 252 32.72 -19.32 -11.27
CA GLU A 252 33.46 -20.32 -12.05
C GLU A 252 34.35 -19.67 -13.12
N LEU A 253 33.84 -18.65 -13.83
CA LEU A 253 34.62 -17.89 -14.80
C LEU A 253 35.79 -17.17 -14.14
N PHE A 254 35.57 -16.46 -13.02
CA PHE A 254 36.65 -15.76 -12.31
C PHE A 254 37.70 -16.73 -11.78
N ASN A 255 37.29 -17.88 -11.25
CA ASN A 255 38.21 -18.93 -10.80
C ASN A 255 38.97 -19.60 -11.96
N SER A 256 38.44 -19.57 -13.18
CA SER A 256 39.11 -20.09 -14.38
C SER A 256 40.18 -19.14 -14.93
N ILE A 257 40.06 -17.84 -14.65
CA ILE A 257 41.06 -16.83 -15.01
C ILE A 257 42.15 -16.86 -13.93
N ARG A 258 43.24 -17.58 -14.19
CA ARG A 258 44.43 -17.55 -13.33
C ARG A 258 45.08 -16.17 -13.41
N ILE A 259 44.74 -15.30 -12.46
CA ILE A 259 45.49 -14.07 -12.13
C ILE A 259 46.34 -14.35 -10.90
#